data_AF-A0A286G563-F1
#
_entry.id   AF-A0A286G563-F1
#
_cell.length_a   1.000
_cell.length_b   1.000
_cell.length_c   1.000
_cell.angle_alpha   90.00
_cell.angle_beta   90.00
_cell.angle_gamma   90.00
#
_symmetry.space_group_name_H-M   'P 1'
#
loop_
_entity.id
_entity.type
_entity.pdbx_description
1 polymer ?
#
loop_
_entity_poly.entity_id
_entity_poly.type
_entity_poly.pdbx_seq_one_letter_code
_entity_poly.pdbx_strand_id
1 'polypeptide(L)'
;MKRLYSALGRSQPATGHATNPNQPFYQKTWIGFRRVTVWLALALSHLCRRVLAVLPIRNRVYEGRPIVPSHSNPANRRAVGWVLFLVMGQGILCTAPAQGATNGTRTQKGGSPSAAVATAWADLTVQTMKTAPKNTPTYGSRALGYLGITMYETVVRCTPGYRSIARQLCDTLVLPTPVASQRYCPELALNAGQAYMLRALYGYTNKLQRIDSLATAIHNVYAAQNPPDVVKRSEAYGRAVAEKIYRWSLSDGGYDGHTQIFPKDYILPAGTGLWTPPLIGQTKTKIPMHPTWGQNRTFAPLNGQLPLVRPLPYSTDSASAYYQEYKLVWLRSRTLTEAERETVLWWGDDPNETCSPPGHSYNLATAAIRKTDASLIKAALTYCRVGMAVADAFIVCWKTKFAYLVERPSTFIRAVIQHPDTPSFEEGGWWLPFFPEPPFPSFFSGHATQSAAMATVLTDLYGDHFSFTDNTHAGRAPKWYTSQQDEYKQALFTPRSYTSFWEAAHECAESRLMGGIHTRYDNEVGLVEGRKIGQHINRLHWK
;
A
#
# COMPACT_ATOMS: atom_id res chain seq x y z
N MET A 1 55.58 -41.94 -10.62
CA MET A 1 54.99 -43.12 -11.32
C MET A 1 53.51 -42.83 -11.57
N LYS A 2 52.87 -43.09 -12.72
CA LYS A 2 53.31 -43.48 -14.07
C LYS A 2 52.31 -42.85 -15.08
N ARG A 3 52.84 -42.17 -16.10
CA ARG A 3 52.49 -42.16 -17.55
C ARG A 3 51.00 -42.17 -17.98
N LEU A 4 50.51 -41.16 -18.71
CA LEU A 4 50.75 -40.80 -20.13
C LEU A 4 50.03 -41.70 -21.15
N TYR A 5 49.23 -41.09 -22.04
CA TYR A 5 49.55 -41.07 -23.48
C TYR A 5 48.85 -39.91 -24.23
N SER A 6 49.39 -39.54 -25.39
CA SER A 6 49.08 -38.35 -26.18
C SER A 6 49.39 -38.56 -27.67
N ALA A 7 48.59 -37.99 -28.59
CA ALA A 7 48.98 -37.49 -29.93
C ALA A 7 47.71 -36.88 -30.59
N LEU A 8 47.66 -35.72 -31.26
CA LEU A 8 48.53 -34.93 -32.16
C LEU A 8 48.56 -35.37 -33.65
N GLY A 9 48.18 -34.41 -34.51
CA GLY A 9 48.30 -34.42 -35.99
C GLY A 9 47.34 -33.37 -36.60
N ARG A 10 47.70 -32.08 -36.72
CA ARG A 10 48.52 -31.42 -37.77
C ARG A 10 47.90 -31.40 -39.19
N SER A 11 47.41 -30.23 -39.62
CA SER A 11 47.94 -29.49 -40.80
C SER A 11 47.27 -28.10 -40.97
N GLN A 12 48.00 -27.19 -41.65
CA GLN A 12 47.68 -25.81 -42.06
C GLN A 12 47.84 -25.72 -43.62
N PRO A 13 47.84 -24.58 -44.36
CA PRO A 13 47.74 -23.13 -44.03
C PRO A 13 46.82 -22.27 -44.99
N ALA A 14 46.99 -20.92 -44.92
CA ALA A 14 46.64 -19.86 -45.91
C ALA A 14 45.18 -19.32 -45.93
N THR A 15 44.84 -18.04 -46.10
CA THR A 15 45.53 -16.70 -46.13
C THR A 15 44.44 -15.60 -45.93
N GLY A 16 44.67 -14.29 -45.67
CA GLY A 16 45.89 -13.51 -45.40
C GLY A 16 45.65 -11.98 -45.54
N HIS A 17 46.27 -11.14 -44.67
CA HIS A 17 46.24 -9.65 -44.64
C HIS A 17 44.89 -8.98 -44.24
N ALA A 18 44.81 -7.77 -43.68
CA ALA A 18 45.81 -6.70 -43.45
C ALA A 18 45.65 -5.99 -42.07
N THR A 19 46.62 -5.13 -41.74
CA THR A 19 46.82 -4.45 -40.44
C THR A 19 46.10 -3.11 -40.28
N ASN A 20 45.72 -2.75 -39.04
CA ASN A 20 45.65 -1.34 -38.60
C ASN A 20 46.02 -1.22 -37.11
N PRO A 21 47.07 -0.46 -36.73
CA PRO A 21 47.50 -0.33 -35.34
C PRO A 21 46.89 0.90 -34.65
N ASN A 22 46.26 0.72 -33.48
CA ASN A 22 46.27 1.67 -32.35
C ASN A 22 45.49 1.12 -31.14
N GLN A 23 46.20 0.43 -30.24
CA GLN A 23 45.82 0.31 -28.84
C GLN A 23 47.08 0.34 -27.95
N PRO A 24 47.09 1.09 -26.84
CA PRO A 24 48.05 0.86 -25.78
C PRO A 24 47.66 -0.39 -24.98
N PHE A 25 48.64 -1.24 -24.70
CA PHE A 25 48.52 -2.41 -23.82
C PHE A 25 48.01 -2.01 -22.42
N TYR A 26 47.17 -2.86 -21.82
CA TYR A 26 47.44 -3.44 -20.49
C TYR A 26 46.51 -4.63 -20.19
N GLN A 27 47.02 -5.85 -20.31
CA GLN A 27 46.42 -7.05 -19.71
C GLN A 27 47.24 -7.47 -18.48
N LYS A 28 46.55 -7.63 -17.34
CA LYS A 28 46.78 -8.55 -16.19
C LYS A 28 46.48 -7.86 -14.84
N THR A 29 45.67 -8.55 -14.01
CA THR A 29 45.55 -8.51 -12.53
C THR A 29 44.14 -8.27 -11.93
N TRP A 30 43.14 -9.11 -12.27
CA TRP A 30 41.83 -9.11 -11.57
C TRP A 30 41.35 -10.51 -11.12
N ILE A 31 42.26 -11.32 -10.54
CA ILE A 31 41.90 -12.60 -9.85
C ILE A 31 42.35 -12.59 -8.37
N GLY A 32 43.07 -11.57 -7.89
CA GLY A 32 43.55 -11.48 -6.50
C GLY A 32 42.53 -11.02 -5.45
N PHE A 33 41.53 -10.20 -5.83
CA PHE A 33 40.71 -9.46 -4.86
C PHE A 33 39.54 -10.25 -4.23
N ARG A 34 39.24 -11.47 -4.68
CA ARG A 34 38.10 -12.27 -4.17
C ARG A 34 38.40 -13.19 -2.97
N ARG A 35 39.62 -13.21 -2.42
CA ARG A 35 39.99 -14.10 -1.29
C ARG A 35 40.29 -13.42 0.05
N VAL A 36 40.51 -12.11 0.09
CA VAL A 36 40.84 -11.38 1.35
C VAL A 36 39.59 -10.96 2.13
N THR A 37 38.52 -10.54 1.43
CA THR A 37 37.29 -10.00 2.06
C THR A 37 36.49 -11.05 2.84
N VAL A 38 36.59 -12.34 2.48
CA VAL A 38 35.87 -13.43 3.16
C VAL A 38 36.49 -13.79 4.51
N TRP A 39 37.82 -13.64 4.67
CA TRP A 39 38.51 -13.98 5.91
C TRP A 39 38.33 -12.93 7.01
N LEU A 40 38.26 -11.63 6.67
CA LEU A 40 37.98 -10.56 7.64
C LEU A 40 36.55 -10.64 8.22
N ALA A 41 35.56 -11.02 7.40
CA ALA A 41 34.17 -11.14 7.86
C ALA A 41 33.99 -12.29 8.89
N LEU A 42 34.69 -13.41 8.69
CA LEU A 42 34.65 -14.56 9.62
C LEU A 42 35.37 -14.24 10.95
N ALA A 43 36.48 -13.52 10.91
CA ALA A 43 37.23 -13.13 12.11
C ALA A 43 36.42 -12.24 13.07
N LEU A 44 35.68 -11.24 12.56
CA LEU A 44 34.82 -10.39 13.40
C LEU A 44 33.67 -11.17 14.06
N SER A 45 33.15 -12.21 13.39
CA SER A 45 32.02 -13.00 13.90
C SER A 45 32.36 -13.83 15.15
N HIS A 46 33.63 -14.22 15.32
CA HIS A 46 34.08 -14.99 16.48
C HIS A 46 34.41 -14.11 17.70
N LEU A 47 34.83 -12.86 17.50
CA LEU A 47 35.14 -11.95 18.62
C LEU A 47 33.86 -11.54 19.37
N CYS A 48 32.76 -11.29 18.64
CA CYS A 48 31.48 -10.90 19.25
C CYS A 48 30.82 -12.00 20.10
N ARG A 49 31.19 -13.28 19.93
CA ARG A 49 30.61 -14.40 20.70
C ARG A 49 31.26 -14.65 22.07
N ARG A 50 32.33 -13.94 22.44
CA ARG A 50 33.04 -14.13 23.73
C ARG A 50 32.75 -13.09 24.81
N VAL A 51 31.90 -12.09 24.54
CA VAL A 51 31.61 -10.98 25.50
C VAL A 51 30.25 -11.12 26.20
N LEU A 52 29.39 -12.08 25.79
CA LEU A 52 28.00 -12.23 26.28
C LEU A 52 27.76 -13.47 27.16
N ALA A 53 28.76 -13.92 27.92
CA ALA A 53 28.67 -15.14 28.73
C ALA A 53 29.15 -14.97 30.18
N VAL A 54 28.51 -14.08 30.95
CA VAL A 54 28.70 -13.97 32.41
C VAL A 54 27.34 -13.73 33.10
N LEU A 55 27.04 -14.59 34.09
CA LEU A 55 25.87 -14.66 35.00
C LEU A 55 24.59 -15.40 34.52
N PRO A 56 24.05 -16.34 35.33
CA PRO A 56 22.84 -17.12 35.02
C PRO A 56 21.56 -16.52 35.64
N ILE A 57 20.41 -16.69 34.98
CA ILE A 57 19.09 -16.44 35.57
C ILE A 57 18.30 -17.76 35.63
N ARG A 58 17.88 -18.13 36.84
CA ARG A 58 17.02 -19.30 37.09
C ARG A 58 15.56 -18.94 36.81
N ASN A 59 14.83 -19.83 36.12
CA ASN A 59 13.38 -19.79 36.06
C ASN A 59 12.76 -20.11 37.43
N ARG A 60 11.81 -19.27 37.88
CA ARG A 60 10.68 -19.70 38.72
C ARG A 60 9.41 -18.99 38.28
N VAL A 61 8.35 -19.78 38.09
CA VAL A 61 6.96 -19.35 37.97
C VAL A 61 6.41 -19.11 39.37
N TYR A 62 5.59 -18.08 39.57
CA TYR A 62 4.46 -18.10 40.51
C TYR A 62 3.46 -16.97 40.17
N GLU A 63 2.28 -17.03 40.79
CA GLU A 63 1.01 -16.47 40.32
C GLU A 63 0.61 -15.16 41.03
N GLY A 64 -0.36 -14.44 40.46
CA GLY A 64 -1.49 -13.91 41.25
C GLY A 64 -1.44 -12.50 41.87
N ARG A 65 -2.19 -11.58 41.24
CA ARG A 65 -2.94 -10.43 41.80
C ARG A 65 -2.18 -9.11 42.15
N PRO A 66 -2.90 -7.95 42.19
CA PRO A 66 -2.29 -6.63 41.98
C PRO A 66 -2.19 -5.75 43.23
N ILE A 67 -1.33 -4.72 43.19
CA ILE A 67 -1.20 -3.67 44.22
C ILE A 67 -1.13 -2.28 43.55
N VAL A 68 -1.77 -1.30 44.18
CA VAL A 68 -1.97 0.12 43.78
C VAL A 68 -0.88 1.01 44.43
N PRO A 69 -0.47 2.16 43.85
CA PRO A 69 0.89 2.70 44.07
C PRO A 69 1.05 3.64 45.28
N SER A 70 2.30 3.80 45.73
CA SER A 70 2.73 4.78 46.75
C SER A 70 3.75 5.79 46.20
N HIS A 71 3.76 6.99 46.78
CA HIS A 71 4.50 8.16 46.28
C HIS A 71 5.99 8.25 46.68
N SER A 72 6.74 9.02 45.88
CA SER A 72 7.83 9.97 46.25
C SER A 72 9.07 9.50 47.04
N ASN A 73 10.27 9.73 46.46
CA ASN A 73 11.17 10.82 46.91
C ASN A 73 12.27 11.09 45.84
N PRO A 74 12.70 12.34 45.51
CA PRO A 74 13.70 12.60 44.49
C PRO A 74 15.06 13.04 45.07
N ALA A 75 16.09 12.20 44.96
CA ALA A 75 17.46 12.58 45.27
C ALA A 75 18.49 11.81 44.42
N ASN A 76 18.95 12.44 43.33
CA ASN A 76 20.35 12.45 42.90
C ASN A 76 20.50 13.25 41.59
N ARG A 77 21.03 14.47 41.71
CA ARG A 77 21.45 15.34 40.62
C ARG A 77 22.93 15.69 40.80
N ARG A 78 23.71 15.56 39.71
CA ARG A 78 25.00 16.23 39.42
C ARG A 78 26.27 15.78 40.16
N ALA A 79 27.06 14.95 39.47
CA ALA A 79 28.45 15.18 39.00
C ALA A 79 28.80 13.91 38.17
N VAL A 80 29.62 13.91 37.10
CA VAL A 80 30.83 14.66 36.75
C VAL A 80 30.76 15.05 35.26
N GLY A 81 31.46 16.11 34.85
CA GLY A 81 31.52 16.55 33.45
C GLY A 81 32.94 16.58 32.87
N TRP A 82 33.00 16.59 31.54
CA TRP A 82 34.10 17.02 30.67
C TRP A 82 35.38 16.17 30.59
N VAL A 83 35.64 15.60 29.41
CA VAL A 83 36.87 15.84 28.62
C VAL A 83 36.58 15.67 27.10
N LEU A 84 36.99 16.68 26.33
CA LEU A 84 37.28 16.76 24.88
C LEU A 84 36.20 16.73 23.77
N PHE A 85 36.45 17.64 22.82
CA PHE A 85 35.72 18.03 21.61
C PHE A 85 36.54 17.63 20.35
N LEU A 86 35.93 17.81 19.16
CA LEU A 86 36.38 17.57 17.77
C LEU A 86 35.89 16.22 17.20
N VAL A 87 35.14 16.17 16.10
CA VAL A 87 35.33 16.92 14.82
C VAL A 87 34.01 17.55 14.29
N MET A 88 34.15 18.69 13.59
CA MET A 88 33.08 19.41 12.85
C MET A 88 32.56 18.59 11.65
N GLY A 89 31.35 18.75 11.10
CA GLY A 89 30.40 19.84 11.19
C GLY A 89 30.23 20.53 9.83
N GLN A 90 29.04 20.40 9.21
CA GLN A 90 28.50 21.36 8.23
C GLN A 90 26.97 21.35 8.35
N GLY A 91 26.43 22.40 8.97
CA GLY A 91 25.01 22.75 8.88
C GLY A 91 24.85 23.90 7.88
N ILE A 92 23.92 23.78 6.95
CA ILE A 92 23.57 24.88 6.05
C ILE A 92 22.58 25.79 6.78
N LEU A 93 22.99 27.04 7.03
CA LEU A 93 22.06 28.11 7.38
C LEU A 93 21.25 28.48 6.13
N CYS A 94 19.92 28.46 6.24
CA CYS A 94 19.07 29.23 5.34
C CYS A 94 18.52 30.44 6.12
N THR A 95 19.06 31.62 5.83
CA THR A 95 18.54 32.90 6.30
C THR A 95 17.33 33.31 5.46
N ALA A 96 16.14 33.36 6.08
CA ALA A 96 14.97 34.02 5.49
C ALA A 96 15.01 35.52 5.86
N PRO A 97 14.76 36.46 4.93
CA PRO A 97 14.74 37.88 5.25
C PRO A 97 13.46 38.23 6.04
N ALA A 98 13.64 38.92 7.16
CA ALA A 98 12.53 39.43 7.95
C ALA A 98 11.91 40.65 7.25
N GLN A 99 10.73 40.49 6.64
CA GLN A 99 9.87 41.62 6.27
C GLN A 99 8.93 41.94 7.43
N GLY A 100 8.91 43.22 7.84
CA GLY A 100 8.12 43.68 8.98
C GLY A 100 6.62 43.56 8.73
N ALA A 101 5.94 42.76 9.56
CA ALA A 101 4.49 42.69 9.55
C ALA A 101 3.90 43.96 10.21
N THR A 102 3.28 44.83 9.42
CA THR A 102 2.42 45.89 9.94
C THR A 102 1.15 45.28 10.51
N ASN A 103 0.70 45.75 11.67
CA ASN A 103 -0.50 45.26 12.35
C ASN A 103 -1.78 45.67 11.59
N GLY A 104 -2.14 44.90 10.57
CA GLY A 104 -3.46 44.95 9.96
C GLY A 104 -4.39 43.92 10.61
N THR A 105 -5.40 44.38 11.35
CA THR A 105 -6.51 43.55 11.85
C THR A 105 -7.34 43.03 10.68
N ARG A 106 -6.89 41.91 10.08
CA ARG A 106 -7.57 41.27 8.96
C ARG A 106 -8.86 40.63 9.45
N THR A 107 -9.97 41.34 9.26
CA THR A 107 -11.32 40.80 9.43
C THR A 107 -11.49 39.55 8.58
N GLN A 108 -11.80 38.42 9.24
CA GLN A 108 -12.05 37.14 8.60
C GLN A 108 -13.33 37.25 7.74
N LYS A 109 -13.19 37.53 6.44
CA LYS A 109 -14.23 37.22 5.46
C LYS A 109 -14.45 35.71 5.49
N GLY A 110 -15.69 35.27 5.68
CA GLY A 110 -16.05 33.87 5.90
C GLY A 110 -15.76 32.96 4.69
N GLY A 111 -14.51 32.51 4.58
CA GLY A 111 -14.13 31.39 3.71
C GLY A 111 -14.64 30.06 4.25
N SER A 112 -14.81 29.07 3.37
CA SER A 112 -15.07 27.70 3.81
C SER A 112 -13.85 27.15 4.59
N PRO A 113 -14.05 26.33 5.64
CA PRO A 113 -12.96 25.61 6.30
C PRO A 113 -12.03 24.89 5.31
N SER A 114 -10.72 24.98 5.54
CA SER A 114 -9.69 24.38 4.68
C SER A 114 -9.59 22.87 4.86
N ALA A 115 -9.24 22.13 3.79
CA ALA A 115 -8.94 20.70 3.84
C ALA A 115 -7.65 20.32 4.61
N ALA A 116 -6.90 21.28 5.15
CA ALA A 116 -5.65 21.02 5.89
C ALA A 116 -5.79 19.93 6.97
N VAL A 117 -6.87 19.94 7.75
CA VAL A 117 -7.13 18.94 8.81
C VAL A 117 -7.37 17.55 8.22
N ALA A 118 -8.23 17.44 7.20
CA ALA A 118 -8.54 16.16 6.56
C ALA A 118 -7.31 15.56 5.85
N THR A 119 -6.54 16.39 5.14
CA THR A 119 -5.31 15.96 4.45
C THR A 119 -4.20 15.55 5.42
N ALA A 120 -4.02 16.23 6.55
CA ALA A 120 -3.04 15.81 7.56
C ALA A 120 -3.39 14.46 8.19
N TRP A 121 -4.68 14.19 8.45
CA TRP A 121 -5.14 12.87 8.89
C TRP A 121 -4.99 11.79 7.82
N ALA A 122 -5.17 12.14 6.54
CA ALA A 122 -4.94 11.22 5.43
C ALA A 122 -3.46 10.87 5.25
N ASP A 123 -2.55 11.84 5.31
CA ASP A 123 -1.11 11.60 5.31
C ASP A 123 -0.69 10.67 6.45
N LEU A 124 -1.17 10.93 7.68
CA LEU A 124 -0.87 10.06 8.83
C LEU A 124 -1.43 8.65 8.63
N THR A 125 -2.63 8.52 8.07
CA THR A 125 -3.24 7.22 7.75
C THR A 125 -2.37 6.43 6.78
N VAL A 126 -1.97 7.03 5.65
CA VAL A 126 -1.09 6.40 4.64
C VAL A 126 0.27 6.02 5.25
N GLN A 127 0.84 6.86 6.12
CA GLN A 127 2.10 6.56 6.81
C GLN A 127 1.98 5.48 7.89
N THR A 128 0.83 5.38 8.56
CA THR A 128 0.50 4.25 9.44
C THR A 128 0.40 2.97 8.61
N MET A 129 -0.34 2.98 7.50
CA MET A 129 -0.44 1.83 6.57
C MET A 129 0.92 1.36 6.04
N LYS A 130 1.84 2.28 5.70
CA LYS A 130 3.22 1.97 5.27
C LYS A 130 4.06 1.25 6.32
N THR A 131 3.70 1.31 7.61
CA THR A 131 4.56 0.84 8.72
C THR A 131 3.83 -0.02 9.76
N ALA A 132 2.56 -0.29 9.53
CA ALA A 132 1.73 -1.17 10.35
C ALA A 132 1.99 -2.63 9.93
N PRO A 133 2.45 -3.51 10.83
CA PRO A 133 2.47 -4.93 10.52
C PRO A 133 1.04 -5.40 10.20
N LYS A 134 0.90 -6.48 9.43
CA LYS A 134 -0.40 -7.10 9.13
C LYS A 134 -1.41 -6.23 8.37
N ASN A 135 -0.99 -5.06 7.85
CA ASN A 135 -1.82 -4.21 7.00
C ASN A 135 -1.92 -4.79 5.57
N THR A 136 -2.80 -5.77 5.39
CA THR A 136 -3.08 -6.35 4.07
C THR A 136 -3.88 -5.38 3.19
N PRO A 137 -3.83 -5.48 1.84
CA PRO A 137 -4.65 -4.66 0.95
C PRO A 137 -6.14 -4.66 1.30
N THR A 138 -6.64 -5.83 1.68
CA THR A 138 -8.03 -6.05 2.13
C THR A 138 -8.33 -5.38 3.47
N TYR A 139 -7.51 -5.57 4.51
CA TYR A 139 -7.75 -4.89 5.80
C TYR A 139 -7.57 -3.37 5.70
N GLY A 140 -6.55 -2.93 4.96
CA GLY A 140 -6.27 -1.52 4.71
C GLY A 140 -7.40 -0.81 3.98
N SER A 141 -8.02 -1.44 2.98
CA SER A 141 -9.18 -0.86 2.28
C SER A 141 -10.38 -0.66 3.21
N ARG A 142 -10.72 -1.66 4.02
CA ARG A 142 -11.74 -1.57 5.07
C ARG A 142 -11.47 -0.42 6.04
N ALA A 143 -10.22 -0.27 6.50
CA ALA A 143 -9.85 0.82 7.40
C ALA A 143 -10.08 2.20 6.77
N LEU A 144 -9.72 2.38 5.49
CA LEU A 144 -9.96 3.62 4.75
C LEU A 144 -11.45 3.94 4.58
N GLY A 145 -12.31 2.93 4.36
CA GLY A 145 -13.76 3.10 4.32
C GLY A 145 -14.31 3.75 5.60
N TYR A 146 -14.00 3.17 6.77
CA TYR A 146 -14.47 3.69 8.06
C TYR A 146 -13.82 5.02 8.46
N LEU A 147 -12.54 5.24 8.12
CA LEU A 147 -11.88 6.53 8.33
C LEU A 147 -12.52 7.63 7.48
N GLY A 148 -12.80 7.35 6.21
CA GLY A 148 -13.47 8.26 5.27
C GLY A 148 -14.89 8.62 5.71
N ILE A 149 -15.72 7.63 6.10
CA ILE A 149 -17.06 7.90 6.68
C ILE A 149 -16.94 8.75 7.94
N THR A 150 -15.95 8.48 8.80
CA THR A 150 -15.72 9.29 10.00
C THR A 150 -15.31 10.72 9.66
N MET A 151 -14.52 10.96 8.60
CA MET A 151 -14.23 12.32 8.12
C MET A 151 -15.51 13.02 7.67
N TYR A 152 -16.36 12.36 6.87
CA TYR A 152 -17.57 12.97 6.32
C TYR A 152 -18.65 13.24 7.38
N GLU A 153 -19.03 12.24 8.17
CA GLU A 153 -20.14 12.36 9.12
C GLU A 153 -19.85 13.32 10.29
N THR A 154 -18.58 13.56 10.61
CA THR A 154 -18.18 14.57 11.61
C THR A 154 -18.28 16.02 11.12
N VAL A 155 -18.41 16.27 9.81
CA VAL A 155 -18.50 17.63 9.24
C VAL A 155 -19.79 17.90 8.45
N VAL A 156 -20.43 16.86 7.91
CA VAL A 156 -21.60 16.99 7.02
C VAL A 156 -22.78 17.70 7.69
N ARG A 157 -23.10 17.35 8.93
CA ARG A 157 -24.22 17.95 9.68
C ARG A 157 -24.01 19.42 10.03
N CYS A 158 -22.77 19.91 9.92
CA CYS A 158 -22.42 21.32 10.11
C CYS A 158 -22.30 22.09 8.79
N THR A 159 -22.57 21.46 7.63
CA THR A 159 -22.34 22.05 6.31
C THR A 159 -23.61 22.03 5.46
N PRO A 160 -24.24 23.20 5.19
CA PRO A 160 -25.44 23.28 4.34
C PRO A 160 -25.22 22.70 2.93
N GLY A 161 -26.26 22.09 2.37
CA GLY A 161 -26.23 21.52 1.02
C GLY A 161 -25.54 20.16 0.90
N TYR A 162 -25.28 19.46 2.01
CA TYR A 162 -24.77 18.09 2.04
C TYR A 162 -25.61 17.22 2.99
N ARG A 163 -25.65 15.90 2.75
CA ARG A 163 -26.49 14.95 3.50
C ARG A 163 -25.68 13.80 4.08
N SER A 164 -25.94 13.50 5.35
CA SER A 164 -25.48 12.27 6.01
C SER A 164 -25.90 11.03 5.22
N ILE A 165 -24.95 10.14 4.97
CA ILE A 165 -25.15 8.88 4.23
C ILE A 165 -25.43 7.70 5.15
N ALA A 166 -25.25 7.83 6.46
CA ALA A 166 -25.38 6.74 7.44
C ALA A 166 -26.61 5.83 7.24
N ARG A 167 -27.79 6.42 6.99
CA ARG A 167 -29.05 5.70 6.73
C ARG A 167 -29.09 4.96 5.39
N GLN A 168 -28.33 5.42 4.40
CA GLN A 168 -28.21 4.80 3.09
C GLN A 168 -27.22 3.61 3.10
N LEU A 169 -26.26 3.64 4.04
CA LEU A 169 -25.36 2.51 4.29
C LEU A 169 -26.04 1.41 5.13
N CYS A 170 -26.88 1.79 6.10
CA CYS A 170 -27.56 0.84 6.97
C CYS A 170 -28.77 1.45 7.69
N ASP A 171 -29.93 0.78 7.59
CA ASP A 171 -31.19 1.18 8.23
C ASP A 171 -31.24 1.06 9.77
N THR A 172 -30.14 0.66 10.40
CA THR A 172 -30.00 0.71 11.87
C THR A 172 -28.86 1.64 12.33
N LEU A 173 -28.09 2.22 11.40
CA LEU A 173 -27.03 3.15 11.73
C LEU A 173 -27.59 4.55 12.00
N VAL A 174 -27.75 4.87 13.28
CA VAL A 174 -28.11 6.22 13.76
C VAL A 174 -26.89 6.88 14.39
N LEU A 175 -26.46 8.00 13.80
CA LEU A 175 -25.35 8.81 14.30
C LEU A 175 -25.87 9.96 15.16
N PRO A 176 -25.05 10.49 16.11
CA PRO A 176 -25.36 11.73 16.80
C PRO A 176 -25.62 12.88 15.82
N THR A 177 -26.50 13.81 16.19
CA THR A 177 -26.77 15.02 15.43
C THR A 177 -26.34 16.24 16.26
N PRO A 178 -25.66 17.26 15.68
CA PRO A 178 -25.39 18.52 16.37
C PRO A 178 -26.67 19.22 16.84
N VAL A 179 -26.63 19.88 17.99
CA VAL A 179 -27.77 20.67 18.47
C VAL A 179 -27.87 21.95 17.64
N ALA A 180 -28.97 22.13 16.92
CA ALA A 180 -29.12 23.18 15.90
C ALA A 180 -28.95 24.62 16.42
N SER A 181 -29.25 24.87 17.70
CA SER A 181 -29.06 26.17 18.35
C SER A 181 -27.64 26.43 18.87
N GLN A 182 -26.72 25.48 18.73
CA GLN A 182 -25.36 25.55 19.26
C GLN A 182 -24.32 25.57 18.14
N ARG A 183 -23.28 26.41 18.30
CA ARG A 183 -22.13 26.45 17.36
C ARG A 183 -21.20 25.26 17.60
N TYR A 184 -20.68 24.70 16.50
CA TYR A 184 -19.66 23.66 16.46
C TYR A 184 -18.49 24.11 15.56
N CYS A 185 -17.29 23.57 15.80
CA CYS A 185 -16.11 23.68 14.94
C CYS A 185 -15.89 22.33 14.24
N PRO A 186 -16.14 22.22 12.93
CA PRO A 186 -16.04 20.94 12.21
C PRO A 186 -14.61 20.38 12.19
N GLU A 187 -13.59 21.23 12.26
CA GLU A 187 -12.19 20.83 12.34
C GLU A 187 -11.88 20.07 13.63
N LEU A 188 -12.35 20.55 14.78
CA LEU A 188 -12.19 19.87 16.07
C LEU A 188 -13.03 18.58 16.14
N ALA A 189 -14.21 18.56 15.52
CA ALA A 189 -15.03 17.35 15.42
C ALA A 189 -14.34 16.27 14.56
N LEU A 190 -13.86 16.62 13.37
CA LEU A 190 -13.12 15.71 12.50
C LEU A 190 -11.84 15.23 13.17
N ASN A 191 -11.08 16.12 13.79
CA ASN A 191 -9.84 15.79 14.50
C ASN A 191 -10.06 14.75 15.60
N ALA A 192 -11.06 14.99 16.46
CA ALA A 192 -11.36 14.09 17.57
C ALA A 192 -11.93 12.73 17.08
N GLY A 193 -12.71 12.74 15.99
CA GLY A 193 -13.23 11.52 15.38
C GLY A 193 -12.14 10.67 14.70
N GLN A 194 -11.24 11.29 13.93
CA GLN A 194 -10.10 10.60 13.31
C GLN A 194 -9.12 10.06 14.35
N ALA A 195 -8.81 10.84 15.39
CA ALA A 195 -7.95 10.39 16.49
C ALA A 195 -8.53 9.18 17.24
N TYR A 196 -9.86 9.08 17.36
CA TYR A 196 -10.52 7.89 17.90
C TYR A 196 -10.44 6.70 16.92
N MET A 197 -10.90 6.90 15.68
CA MET A 197 -11.04 5.82 14.69
C MET A 197 -9.69 5.19 14.32
N LEU A 198 -8.64 6.00 14.16
CA LEU A 198 -7.31 5.49 13.78
C LEU A 198 -6.67 4.68 14.92
N ARG A 199 -6.94 5.00 16.20
CA ARG A 199 -6.55 4.15 17.35
C ARG A 199 -7.37 2.87 17.41
N ALA A 200 -8.66 2.95 17.13
CA ALA A 200 -9.54 1.79 17.16
C ALA A 200 -9.13 0.74 16.10
N LEU A 201 -8.72 1.20 14.91
CA LEU A 201 -8.30 0.34 13.80
C LEU A 201 -6.84 -0.10 13.87
N TYR A 202 -5.90 0.78 14.23
CA TYR A 202 -4.45 0.47 14.27
C TYR A 202 -3.87 0.39 15.69
N GLY A 203 -4.73 0.24 16.71
CA GLY A 203 -4.35 0.09 18.11
C GLY A 203 -3.31 -1.01 18.33
N TYR A 204 -3.50 -2.14 17.65
CA TYR A 204 -2.63 -3.32 17.68
C TYR A 204 -1.17 -3.05 17.28
N THR A 205 -0.88 -1.91 16.64
CA THR A 205 0.49 -1.53 16.25
C THR A 205 1.31 -0.98 17.42
N ASN A 206 0.66 -0.53 18.50
CA ASN A 206 1.23 0.22 19.63
C ASN A 206 1.96 1.53 19.25
N LYS A 207 1.89 2.00 17.99
CA LYS A 207 2.57 3.21 17.49
C LYS A 207 1.71 4.48 17.64
N LEU A 208 1.03 4.63 18.78
CA LEU A 208 -0.05 5.63 18.95
C LEU A 208 0.43 7.07 19.06
N GLN A 209 1.69 7.31 19.46
CA GLN A 209 2.24 8.64 19.71
C GLN A 209 2.03 9.63 18.55
N ARG A 210 2.12 9.17 17.29
CA ARG A 210 1.92 10.03 16.11
C ARG A 210 0.47 10.53 15.98
N ILE A 211 -0.49 9.71 16.42
CA ILE A 211 -1.92 10.04 16.49
C ILE A 211 -2.14 11.09 17.58
N ASP A 212 -1.52 10.91 18.76
CA ASP A 212 -1.57 11.89 19.85
C ASP A 212 -0.96 13.24 19.47
N SER A 213 0.22 13.24 18.83
CA SER A 213 0.90 14.46 18.40
C SER A 213 0.08 15.23 17.35
N LEU A 214 -0.48 14.55 16.35
CA LEU A 214 -1.31 15.21 15.33
C LEU A 214 -2.62 15.75 15.95
N ALA A 215 -3.30 14.95 16.76
CA ALA A 215 -4.53 15.36 17.44
C ALA A 215 -4.32 16.59 18.33
N THR A 216 -3.21 16.61 19.10
CA THR A 216 -2.84 17.73 19.97
C THR A 216 -2.47 18.98 19.17
N ALA A 217 -1.70 18.83 18.09
CA ALA A 217 -1.31 19.97 17.25
C ALA A 217 -2.53 20.66 16.61
N ILE A 218 -3.46 19.88 16.07
CA ILE A 218 -4.71 20.40 15.49
C ILE A 218 -5.61 20.98 16.60
N HIS A 219 -5.72 20.33 17.76
CA HIS A 219 -6.46 20.87 18.92
C HIS A 219 -5.95 22.27 19.26
N ASN A 220 -4.65 22.44 19.48
CA ASN A 220 -4.06 23.72 19.88
C ASN A 220 -4.38 24.86 18.90
N VAL A 221 -4.31 24.58 17.59
CA VAL A 221 -4.61 25.57 16.54
C VAL A 221 -6.07 26.04 16.59
N TYR A 222 -7.03 25.10 16.65
CA TYR A 222 -8.45 25.44 16.55
C TYR A 222 -9.11 25.77 17.89
N ALA A 223 -8.58 25.28 19.01
CA ALA A 223 -9.05 25.63 20.35
C ALA A 223 -8.72 27.08 20.69
N ALA A 224 -7.56 27.60 20.27
CA ALA A 224 -7.21 29.02 20.43
C ALA A 224 -8.15 29.98 19.66
N GLN A 225 -8.93 29.48 18.71
CA GLN A 225 -9.85 30.25 17.85
C GLN A 225 -11.32 30.12 18.25
N ASN A 226 -11.66 29.31 19.26
CA ASN A 226 -13.05 29.00 19.62
C ASN A 226 -13.27 29.03 21.15
N PRO A 227 -14.45 29.45 21.63
CA PRO A 227 -14.79 29.37 23.05
C PRO A 227 -14.64 27.94 23.63
N PRO A 228 -14.23 27.78 24.91
CA PRO A 228 -13.99 26.47 25.51
C PRO A 228 -15.19 25.50 25.46
N ASP A 229 -16.43 26.00 25.52
CA ASP A 229 -17.64 25.18 25.37
C ASP A 229 -17.79 24.64 23.95
N VAL A 230 -17.51 25.47 22.92
CA VAL A 230 -17.52 25.10 21.51
C VAL A 230 -16.46 24.02 21.27
N VAL A 231 -15.25 24.19 21.83
CA VAL A 231 -14.17 23.20 21.74
C VAL A 231 -14.62 21.86 22.33
N LYS A 232 -14.99 21.85 23.61
CA LYS A 232 -15.41 20.63 24.33
C LYS A 232 -16.55 19.91 23.63
N ARG A 233 -17.57 20.65 23.18
CA ARG A 233 -18.76 20.12 22.49
C ARG A 233 -18.44 19.56 21.11
N SER A 234 -17.58 20.24 20.33
CA SER A 234 -17.23 19.82 18.97
C SER A 234 -16.46 18.50 18.98
N GLU A 235 -15.48 18.38 19.88
CA GLU A 235 -14.75 17.12 20.02
C GLU A 235 -15.60 15.99 20.59
N ALA A 236 -16.49 16.28 21.55
CA ALA A 236 -17.40 15.28 22.10
C ALA A 236 -18.32 14.71 21.02
N TYR A 237 -18.87 15.57 20.16
CA TYR A 237 -19.62 15.16 18.97
C TYR A 237 -18.76 14.32 18.02
N GLY A 238 -17.54 14.78 17.69
CA GLY A 238 -16.59 14.06 16.84
C GLY A 238 -16.28 12.63 17.32
N ARG A 239 -15.98 12.49 18.62
CA ARG A 239 -15.75 11.19 19.27
C ARG A 239 -17.00 10.30 19.24
N ALA A 240 -18.17 10.84 19.57
CA ALA A 240 -19.43 10.08 19.60
C ALA A 240 -19.84 9.55 18.20
N VAL A 241 -19.61 10.33 17.14
CA VAL A 241 -19.79 9.88 15.75
C VAL A 241 -18.84 8.73 15.43
N ALA A 242 -17.54 8.89 15.69
CA ALA A 242 -16.54 7.86 15.42
C ALA A 242 -16.77 6.56 16.22
N GLU A 243 -17.19 6.67 17.48
CA GLU A 243 -17.53 5.53 18.34
C GLU A 243 -18.72 4.73 17.80
N LYS A 244 -19.77 5.41 17.29
CA LYS A 244 -20.92 4.75 16.66
C LYS A 244 -20.53 4.05 15.35
N ILE A 245 -19.73 4.70 14.51
CA ILE A 245 -19.21 4.10 13.27
C ILE A 245 -18.33 2.88 13.59
N TYR A 246 -17.45 2.97 14.60
CA TYR A 246 -16.57 1.89 14.99
C TYR A 246 -17.36 0.68 15.52
N ARG A 247 -18.35 0.90 16.40
CA ARG A 247 -19.26 -0.17 16.85
C ARG A 247 -20.01 -0.84 15.68
N TRP A 248 -20.48 -0.07 14.70
CA TRP A 248 -21.10 -0.61 13.50
C TRP A 248 -20.11 -1.42 12.64
N SER A 249 -18.82 -1.05 12.64
CA SER A 249 -17.77 -1.81 11.95
C SER A 249 -17.55 -3.21 12.53
N LEU A 250 -17.77 -3.42 13.83
CA LEU A 250 -17.50 -4.71 14.49
C LEU A 250 -18.31 -5.88 13.89
N SER A 251 -19.45 -5.59 13.26
CA SER A 251 -20.38 -6.58 12.69
C SER A 251 -20.25 -6.77 11.17
N ASP A 252 -19.19 -6.24 10.54
CA ASP A 252 -19.05 -6.24 9.08
C ASP A 252 -18.35 -7.47 8.48
N GLY A 253 -17.89 -8.40 9.33
CA GLY A 253 -17.11 -9.59 8.97
C GLY A 253 -15.59 -9.36 8.88
N GLY A 254 -15.14 -8.12 8.65
CA GLY A 254 -13.73 -7.80 8.39
C GLY A 254 -12.93 -7.30 9.60
N TYR A 255 -13.55 -7.19 10.78
CA TYR A 255 -12.93 -6.67 12.01
C TYR A 255 -11.61 -7.36 12.36
N ASP A 256 -11.63 -8.70 12.39
CA ASP A 256 -10.48 -9.55 12.72
C ASP A 256 -9.51 -9.76 11.54
N GLY A 257 -9.65 -9.05 10.42
CA GLY A 257 -8.76 -9.24 9.25
C GLY A 257 -7.26 -9.08 9.58
N HIS A 258 -6.91 -8.17 10.48
CA HIS A 258 -5.52 -8.00 10.92
C HIS A 258 -4.97 -9.16 11.78
N THR A 259 -5.82 -10.10 12.25
CA THR A 259 -5.39 -11.30 12.98
C THR A 259 -5.61 -12.58 12.17
N GLN A 260 -6.66 -12.66 11.36
CA GLN A 260 -7.07 -13.84 10.58
C GLN A 260 -6.59 -13.80 9.11
N ILE A 261 -5.36 -13.34 8.87
CA ILE A 261 -4.81 -13.18 7.51
C ILE A 261 -4.79 -14.48 6.71
N PHE A 262 -4.37 -15.56 7.37
CA PHE A 262 -4.17 -16.89 6.81
C PHE A 262 -4.83 -17.91 7.76
N PRO A 263 -6.15 -18.14 7.65
CA PRO A 263 -6.90 -19.05 8.52
C PRO A 263 -6.38 -20.49 8.35
N LYS A 264 -5.90 -21.09 9.45
CA LYS A 264 -5.21 -22.39 9.45
C LYS A 264 -6.10 -23.59 9.13
N ASP A 265 -7.40 -23.40 9.34
CA ASP A 265 -8.51 -24.31 9.10
C ASP A 265 -9.07 -24.22 7.68
N TYR A 266 -8.61 -23.26 6.86
CA TYR A 266 -9.05 -23.17 5.47
C TYR A 266 -8.45 -24.30 4.61
N ILE A 267 -9.31 -25.20 4.16
CA ILE A 267 -9.00 -26.26 3.22
C ILE A 267 -9.06 -25.68 1.81
N LEU A 268 -7.90 -25.57 1.14
CA LEU A 268 -7.82 -25.13 -0.26
C LEU A 268 -8.24 -26.27 -1.20
N PRO A 269 -9.26 -26.08 -2.06
CA PRO A 269 -9.60 -27.04 -3.10
C PRO A 269 -8.46 -27.22 -4.12
N ALA A 270 -8.23 -28.46 -4.53
CA ALA A 270 -7.24 -28.81 -5.56
C ALA A 270 -7.94 -29.33 -6.82
N GLY A 271 -7.41 -28.98 -7.99
CA GLY A 271 -7.96 -29.38 -9.29
C GLY A 271 -7.34 -28.60 -10.44
N THR A 272 -7.55 -29.07 -11.67
CA THR A 272 -7.09 -28.40 -12.89
C THR A 272 -7.68 -27.00 -13.02
N GLY A 273 -6.86 -26.00 -13.36
CA GLY A 273 -7.27 -24.59 -13.45
C GLY A 273 -7.47 -23.88 -12.10
N LEU A 274 -7.37 -24.59 -10.98
CA LEU A 274 -7.51 -24.02 -9.64
C LEU A 274 -6.17 -23.51 -9.09
N TRP A 275 -6.26 -22.48 -8.26
CA TRP A 275 -5.13 -21.77 -7.70
C TRP A 275 -4.37 -22.64 -6.71
N THR A 276 -3.11 -22.89 -7.04
CA THR A 276 -2.12 -23.43 -6.10
C THR A 276 -1.26 -22.30 -5.52
N PRO A 277 -0.80 -22.39 -4.26
CA PRO A 277 0.11 -21.40 -3.70
C PRO A 277 1.43 -21.35 -4.47
N PRO A 278 1.97 -20.16 -4.80
CA PRO A 278 3.14 -20.04 -5.64
C PRO A 278 4.38 -20.75 -5.06
N LEU A 279 5.25 -21.23 -5.95
CA LEU A 279 6.56 -21.78 -5.57
C LEU A 279 7.43 -20.69 -4.93
N ILE A 280 7.50 -19.54 -5.62
CA ILE A 280 8.16 -18.30 -5.17
C ILE A 280 7.14 -17.16 -5.32
N GLY A 281 6.91 -16.40 -4.26
CA GLY A 281 5.93 -15.31 -4.21
C GLY A 281 6.13 -14.41 -3.00
N GLN A 282 5.19 -13.49 -2.75
CA GLN A 282 5.31 -12.48 -1.68
C GLN A 282 5.33 -13.05 -0.25
N THR A 283 5.04 -14.34 -0.08
CA THR A 283 5.06 -15.02 1.23
C THR A 283 5.30 -16.51 1.07
N LYS A 284 5.78 -17.15 2.15
CA LYS A 284 6.06 -18.59 2.23
C LYS A 284 4.87 -19.43 2.66
N THR A 285 3.78 -18.81 3.15
CA THR A 285 2.58 -19.56 3.54
C THR A 285 1.90 -20.20 2.33
N LYS A 286 1.30 -21.37 2.55
CA LYS A 286 0.55 -22.13 1.55
C LYS A 286 -0.97 -21.99 1.72
N ILE A 287 -1.40 -21.10 2.61
CA ILE A 287 -2.80 -20.72 2.82
C ILE A 287 -3.05 -19.40 2.07
N PRO A 288 -4.17 -19.25 1.33
CA PRO A 288 -4.50 -17.99 0.68
C PRO A 288 -4.88 -16.88 1.67
N MET A 289 -4.68 -15.63 1.26
CA MET A 289 -4.97 -14.44 2.07
C MET A 289 -6.48 -14.11 2.11
N HIS A 290 -7.06 -14.12 3.30
CA HIS A 290 -8.47 -13.79 3.59
C HIS A 290 -9.49 -14.50 2.68
N PRO A 291 -9.58 -15.85 2.69
CA PRO A 291 -10.52 -16.58 1.84
C PRO A 291 -11.99 -16.21 2.03
N THR A 292 -12.37 -15.68 3.20
CA THR A 292 -13.74 -15.25 3.52
C THR A 292 -14.02 -13.77 3.26
N TRP A 293 -13.06 -12.96 2.78
CA TRP A 293 -13.24 -11.49 2.67
C TRP A 293 -14.43 -11.05 1.82
N GLY A 294 -14.81 -11.86 0.83
CA GLY A 294 -15.98 -11.63 -0.02
C GLY A 294 -17.33 -11.79 0.67
N GLN A 295 -17.35 -12.24 1.92
CA GLN A 295 -18.53 -12.36 2.78
C GLN A 295 -18.77 -11.08 3.62
N ASN A 296 -17.81 -10.15 3.64
CA ASN A 296 -17.92 -8.90 4.38
C ASN A 296 -19.05 -8.02 3.83
N ARG A 297 -19.67 -7.22 4.71
CA ARG A 297 -20.69 -6.25 4.34
C ARG A 297 -20.08 -5.11 3.50
N THR A 298 -20.59 -4.90 2.29
CA THR A 298 -20.25 -3.72 1.47
C THR A 298 -20.85 -2.43 2.05
N PHE A 299 -20.21 -1.29 1.78
CA PHE A 299 -20.69 0.03 2.18
C PHE A 299 -21.90 0.46 1.36
N ALA A 300 -21.84 0.37 0.03
CA ALA A 300 -23.05 0.51 -0.79
C ALA A 300 -23.80 -0.84 -0.84
N PRO A 301 -25.09 -0.91 -0.47
CA PRO A 301 -25.85 -2.17 -0.55
C PRO A 301 -25.91 -2.77 -1.97
N LEU A 302 -25.93 -1.91 -3.00
CA LEU A 302 -25.91 -2.34 -4.41
C LEU A 302 -24.63 -3.07 -4.81
N ASN A 303 -23.49 -2.81 -4.14
CA ASN A 303 -22.23 -3.51 -4.43
C ASN A 303 -22.26 -4.97 -3.93
N GLY A 304 -22.91 -5.25 -2.80
CA GLY A 304 -23.11 -6.62 -2.30
C GLY A 304 -24.00 -7.47 -3.21
N GLN A 305 -24.90 -6.81 -3.97
CA GLN A 305 -25.84 -7.41 -4.91
C GLN A 305 -25.25 -7.63 -6.32
N LEU A 306 -24.02 -7.17 -6.60
CA LEU A 306 -23.38 -7.41 -7.90
C LEU A 306 -23.24 -8.92 -8.17
N PRO A 307 -23.61 -9.40 -9.37
CA PRO A 307 -23.48 -10.79 -9.75
C PRO A 307 -22.00 -11.17 -9.90
N LEU A 308 -21.69 -12.45 -9.70
CA LEU A 308 -20.35 -12.97 -9.93
C LEU A 308 -20.04 -13.01 -11.43
N VAL A 309 -19.07 -12.21 -11.88
CA VAL A 309 -18.52 -12.34 -13.23
C VAL A 309 -17.81 -13.68 -13.34
N ARG A 310 -18.01 -14.40 -14.45
CA ARG A 310 -17.36 -15.69 -14.71
C ARG A 310 -15.98 -15.46 -15.35
N PRO A 311 -14.96 -16.25 -15.01
CA PRO A 311 -13.69 -16.26 -15.73
C PRO A 311 -13.85 -16.89 -17.12
N LEU A 312 -12.81 -16.76 -17.95
CA LEU A 312 -12.67 -17.62 -19.14
C LEU A 312 -12.64 -19.10 -18.70
N PRO A 313 -13.35 -20.01 -19.40
CA PRO A 313 -13.26 -21.44 -19.14
C PRO A 313 -11.82 -21.94 -19.33
N TYR A 314 -11.32 -22.75 -18.40
CA TYR A 314 -10.02 -23.39 -18.53
C TYR A 314 -9.93 -24.19 -19.84
N SER A 315 -8.84 -24.02 -20.58
CA SER A 315 -8.55 -24.85 -21.76
C SER A 315 -7.06 -24.85 -22.08
N THR A 316 -6.53 -26.02 -22.44
CA THR A 316 -5.18 -26.21 -22.98
C THR A 316 -5.14 -26.15 -24.51
N ASP A 317 -6.29 -25.99 -25.18
CA ASP A 317 -6.32 -25.78 -26.64
C ASP A 317 -5.66 -24.44 -26.97
N SER A 318 -4.61 -24.50 -27.78
CA SER A 318 -3.87 -23.34 -28.27
C SER A 318 -4.73 -22.30 -29.01
N ALA A 319 -5.89 -22.68 -29.56
CA ALA A 319 -6.82 -21.76 -30.20
C ALA A 319 -7.78 -21.06 -29.20
N SER A 320 -7.85 -21.52 -27.95
CA SER A 320 -8.78 -20.99 -26.95
C SER A 320 -8.37 -19.61 -26.43
N ALA A 321 -9.37 -18.79 -26.08
CA ALA A 321 -9.15 -17.48 -25.46
C ALA A 321 -8.35 -17.60 -24.14
N TYR A 322 -8.59 -18.66 -23.36
CA TYR A 322 -7.84 -18.95 -22.14
C TYR A 322 -6.35 -19.10 -22.46
N TYR A 323 -5.98 -20.05 -23.33
CA TYR A 323 -4.58 -20.27 -23.70
C TYR A 323 -3.92 -18.99 -24.24
N GLN A 324 -4.60 -18.24 -25.11
CA GLN A 324 -4.05 -17.02 -25.71
C GLN A 324 -3.78 -15.92 -24.69
N GLU A 325 -4.62 -15.75 -23.67
CA GLU A 325 -4.40 -14.83 -22.56
C GLU A 325 -3.12 -15.18 -21.75
N TYR A 326 -2.94 -16.46 -21.40
CA TYR A 326 -1.71 -16.89 -20.70
C TYR A 326 -0.47 -16.86 -21.61
N LYS A 327 -0.63 -17.12 -22.92
CA LYS A 327 0.44 -16.97 -23.92
C LYS A 327 0.88 -15.52 -24.05
N LEU A 328 -0.05 -14.56 -24.00
CA LEU A 328 0.26 -13.12 -23.99
C LEU A 328 1.12 -12.74 -22.79
N VAL A 329 0.81 -13.24 -21.59
CA VAL A 329 1.63 -13.01 -20.37
C VAL A 329 3.08 -13.47 -20.59
N TRP A 330 3.25 -14.69 -21.11
CA TRP A 330 4.58 -15.26 -21.39
C TRP A 330 5.36 -14.51 -22.48
N LEU A 331 4.68 -14.07 -23.55
CA LEU A 331 5.32 -13.26 -24.61
C LEU A 331 5.72 -11.87 -24.11
N ARG A 332 4.89 -11.24 -23.25
CA ARG A 332 5.19 -9.91 -22.68
C ARG A 332 6.36 -9.93 -21.72
N SER A 333 6.52 -10.95 -20.87
CA SER A 333 7.67 -11.03 -19.96
C SER A 333 9.02 -11.00 -20.69
N ARG A 334 9.06 -11.55 -21.91
CA ARG A 334 10.25 -11.61 -22.78
C ARG A 334 10.57 -10.29 -23.48
N THR A 335 9.67 -9.31 -23.42
CA THR A 335 9.72 -8.06 -24.17
C THR A 335 9.47 -6.83 -23.28
N LEU A 336 9.73 -6.94 -21.97
CA LEU A 336 9.62 -5.83 -21.02
C LEU A 336 10.81 -4.87 -21.14
N THR A 337 10.52 -3.62 -21.49
CA THR A 337 11.46 -2.50 -21.43
C THR A 337 11.77 -2.09 -19.98
N GLU A 338 12.79 -1.26 -19.79
CA GLU A 338 13.15 -0.73 -18.46
C GLU A 338 12.03 0.14 -17.87
N ALA A 339 11.43 1.03 -18.66
CA ALA A 339 10.31 1.86 -18.22
C ALA A 339 9.09 1.02 -17.81
N GLU A 340 8.84 -0.10 -18.48
CA GLU A 340 7.78 -1.05 -18.11
C GLU A 340 8.10 -1.79 -16.81
N ARG A 341 9.35 -2.23 -16.62
CA ARG A 341 9.80 -2.83 -15.34
C ARG A 341 9.68 -1.85 -14.18
N GLU A 342 10.05 -0.59 -14.37
CA GLU A 342 9.83 0.48 -13.38
C GLU A 342 8.35 0.73 -13.11
N THR A 343 7.50 0.67 -14.15
CA THR A 343 6.04 0.78 -14.01
C THR A 343 5.45 -0.37 -13.19
N VAL A 344 5.94 -1.61 -13.38
CA VAL A 344 5.57 -2.76 -12.52
C VAL A 344 6.00 -2.54 -11.07
N LEU A 345 7.20 -2.00 -10.84
CA LEU A 345 7.73 -1.78 -9.49
C LEU A 345 7.06 -0.59 -8.79
N TRP A 346 6.63 0.43 -9.53
CA TRP A 346 5.80 1.53 -9.06
C TRP A 346 4.46 0.99 -8.54
N TRP A 347 3.67 0.36 -9.42
CA TRP A 347 2.37 -0.23 -9.07
C TRP A 347 2.46 -1.54 -8.30
N GLY A 348 3.67 -1.94 -7.85
CA GLY A 348 3.91 -3.19 -7.15
C GLY A 348 3.18 -3.28 -5.82
N ASP A 349 3.09 -2.15 -5.10
CA ASP A 349 2.30 -1.94 -3.87
C ASP A 349 2.38 -3.09 -2.84
N ASP A 350 3.59 -3.62 -2.63
CA ASP A 350 3.84 -4.71 -1.68
C ASP A 350 3.52 -4.23 -0.25
N PRO A 351 2.61 -4.89 0.50
CA PRO A 351 2.22 -4.47 1.84
C PRO A 351 3.35 -4.58 2.89
N ASN A 352 4.47 -5.24 2.58
CA ASN A 352 5.66 -5.25 3.44
C ASN A 352 6.56 -4.01 3.22
N GLU A 353 6.39 -3.29 2.11
CA GLU A 353 7.27 -2.18 1.69
C GLU A 353 6.51 -0.85 1.48
N THR A 354 5.18 -0.87 1.42
CA THR A 354 4.34 0.25 0.94
C THR A 354 3.03 0.39 1.72
N CYS A 355 2.21 1.39 1.36
CA CYS A 355 0.85 1.54 1.90
C CYS A 355 -0.16 0.55 1.32
N SER A 356 0.24 -0.34 0.40
CA SER A 356 -0.62 -1.20 -0.43
C SER A 356 -1.57 -0.41 -1.35
N PRO A 357 -2.23 -1.05 -2.35
CA PRO A 357 -3.01 -0.33 -3.35
C PRO A 357 -4.11 0.61 -2.81
N PRO A 358 -4.83 0.28 -1.71
CA PRO A 358 -5.78 1.21 -1.10
C PRO A 358 -5.15 2.51 -0.64
N GLY A 359 -3.98 2.45 -0.01
CA GLY A 359 -3.29 3.65 0.47
C GLY A 359 -2.68 4.47 -0.67
N HIS A 360 -2.35 3.82 -1.79
CA HIS A 360 -2.00 4.48 -3.05
C HIS A 360 -3.18 5.30 -3.57
N SER A 361 -4.35 4.67 -3.74
CA SER A 361 -5.60 5.35 -4.13
C SER A 361 -5.98 6.50 -3.18
N TYR A 362 -5.72 6.36 -1.88
CA TYR A 362 -5.94 7.43 -0.90
C TYR A 362 -4.95 8.59 -1.08
N ASN A 363 -3.69 8.32 -1.44
CA ASN A 363 -2.71 9.35 -1.76
C ASN A 363 -3.08 10.13 -3.04
N LEU A 364 -3.62 9.47 -4.05
CA LEU A 364 -4.11 10.16 -5.27
C LEU A 364 -5.32 11.06 -4.97
N ALA A 365 -6.22 10.61 -4.08
CA ALA A 365 -7.28 11.46 -3.56
C ALA A 365 -6.73 12.71 -2.84
N THR A 366 -5.70 12.53 -1.99
CA THR A 366 -4.99 13.64 -1.35
C THR A 366 -4.37 14.62 -2.37
N ALA A 367 -3.79 14.11 -3.46
CA ALA A 367 -3.23 14.94 -4.54
C ALA A 367 -4.31 15.80 -5.22
N ALA A 368 -5.48 15.23 -5.54
CA ALA A 368 -6.60 15.96 -6.12
C ALA A 368 -7.17 17.04 -5.18
N ILE A 369 -7.31 16.70 -3.89
CA ILE A 369 -7.74 17.64 -2.83
C ILE A 369 -6.78 18.83 -2.72
N ARG A 370 -5.46 18.57 -2.68
CA ARG A 370 -4.42 19.60 -2.61
C ARG A 370 -4.38 20.48 -3.86
N LYS A 371 -4.43 19.89 -5.05
CA LYS A 371 -4.37 20.61 -6.32
C LYS A 371 -5.56 21.57 -6.53
N THR A 372 -6.70 21.32 -5.89
CA THR A 372 -7.91 22.14 -6.04
C THR A 372 -8.20 23.07 -4.87
N ASP A 373 -7.30 23.15 -3.88
CA ASP A 373 -7.52 23.83 -2.59
C ASP A 373 -8.93 23.56 -2.02
N ALA A 374 -9.31 22.28 -1.99
CA ALA A 374 -10.67 21.89 -1.70
C ALA A 374 -11.09 22.31 -0.28
N SER A 375 -12.36 22.64 -0.09
CA SER A 375 -12.94 22.85 1.24
C SER A 375 -12.95 21.56 2.06
N LEU A 376 -12.99 21.69 3.39
CA LEU A 376 -13.02 20.58 4.34
C LEU A 376 -14.11 19.55 4.02
N ILE A 377 -15.33 20.01 3.68
CA ILE A 377 -16.43 19.13 3.29
C ILE A 377 -16.13 18.39 1.98
N LYS A 378 -15.52 19.04 0.97
CA LYS A 378 -15.18 18.38 -0.29
C LYS A 378 -14.06 17.36 -0.09
N ALA A 379 -13.07 17.66 0.74
CA ALA A 379 -12.02 16.70 1.10
C ALA A 379 -12.57 15.50 1.88
N ALA A 380 -13.39 15.74 2.91
CA ALA A 380 -14.04 14.68 3.69
C ALA A 380 -14.97 13.80 2.83
N LEU A 381 -15.74 14.41 1.92
CA LEU A 381 -16.55 13.71 0.91
C LEU A 381 -15.69 12.85 -0.02
N THR A 382 -14.57 13.38 -0.49
CA THR A 382 -13.64 12.68 -1.39
C THR A 382 -13.04 11.45 -0.71
N TYR A 383 -12.50 11.60 0.50
CA TYR A 383 -11.96 10.48 1.27
C TYR A 383 -13.03 9.44 1.64
N CYS A 384 -14.25 9.86 1.96
CA CYS A 384 -15.37 8.95 2.19
C CYS A 384 -15.71 8.12 0.95
N ARG A 385 -15.90 8.78 -0.20
CA ARG A 385 -16.24 8.11 -1.46
C ARG A 385 -15.13 7.18 -1.93
N VAL A 386 -13.87 7.62 -1.93
CA VAL A 386 -12.73 6.79 -2.35
C VAL A 386 -12.52 5.63 -1.38
N GLY A 387 -12.56 5.88 -0.06
CA GLY A 387 -12.40 4.84 0.97
C GLY A 387 -13.45 3.74 0.84
N MET A 388 -14.73 4.08 0.70
CA MET A 388 -15.81 3.11 0.53
C MET A 388 -15.73 2.37 -0.82
N ALA A 389 -15.46 3.07 -1.93
CA ALA A 389 -15.37 2.46 -3.25
C ALA A 389 -14.20 1.46 -3.36
N VAL A 390 -13.05 1.81 -2.78
CA VAL A 390 -11.88 0.93 -2.70
C VAL A 390 -12.15 -0.26 -1.77
N ALA A 391 -12.82 -0.06 -0.63
CA ALA A 391 -13.21 -1.16 0.25
C ALA A 391 -14.16 -2.16 -0.43
N ASP A 392 -15.23 -1.66 -1.06
CA ASP A 392 -16.19 -2.49 -1.79
C ASP A 392 -15.54 -3.19 -3.00
N ALA A 393 -14.60 -2.53 -3.69
CA ALA A 393 -13.80 -3.16 -4.74
C ALA A 393 -13.03 -4.39 -4.24
N PHE A 394 -12.41 -4.30 -3.06
CA PHE A 394 -11.73 -5.45 -2.45
C PHE A 394 -12.71 -6.55 -2.01
N ILE A 395 -13.89 -6.21 -1.50
CA ILE A 395 -14.91 -7.21 -1.12
C ILE A 395 -15.43 -7.97 -2.35
N VAL A 396 -15.90 -7.26 -3.38
CA VAL A 396 -16.46 -7.88 -4.61
C VAL A 396 -15.39 -8.66 -5.38
N CYS A 397 -14.16 -8.14 -5.44
CA CYS A 397 -13.04 -8.84 -6.05
C CYS A 397 -12.70 -10.13 -5.29
N TRP A 398 -12.64 -10.11 -3.95
CA TRP A 398 -12.39 -11.33 -3.16
C TRP A 398 -13.54 -12.34 -3.25
N LYS A 399 -14.81 -11.88 -3.27
CA LYS A 399 -16.00 -12.71 -3.49
C LYS A 399 -15.86 -13.51 -4.79
N THR A 400 -15.36 -12.89 -5.85
CA THR A 400 -15.10 -13.54 -7.14
C THR A 400 -13.88 -14.46 -7.09
N LYS A 401 -12.75 -14.00 -6.52
CA LYS A 401 -11.52 -14.80 -6.37
C LYS A 401 -11.75 -16.15 -5.70
N PHE A 402 -12.50 -16.16 -4.60
CA PHE A 402 -12.74 -17.38 -3.82
C PHE A 402 -13.96 -18.18 -4.28
N ALA A 403 -14.80 -17.64 -5.17
CA ALA A 403 -15.84 -18.41 -5.85
C ALA A 403 -15.28 -19.27 -7.00
N TYR A 404 -14.26 -18.78 -7.73
CA TYR A 404 -13.70 -19.49 -8.90
C TYR A 404 -12.28 -20.02 -8.71
N LEU A 405 -11.53 -19.52 -7.73
CA LEU A 405 -10.17 -19.95 -7.40
C LEU A 405 -9.23 -20.04 -8.61
N VAL A 406 -9.32 -19.14 -9.60
CA VAL A 406 -8.56 -19.27 -10.86
C VAL A 406 -7.04 -19.21 -10.64
N GLU A 407 -6.32 -20.12 -11.30
CA GLU A 407 -4.86 -20.23 -11.26
C GLU A 407 -4.11 -19.00 -11.77
N ARG A 408 -2.88 -18.82 -11.27
CA ARG A 408 -1.97 -17.73 -11.66
C ARG A 408 -1.18 -18.07 -12.92
N PRO A 409 -0.69 -17.07 -13.68
CA PRO A 409 0.03 -17.33 -14.92
C PRO A 409 1.23 -18.27 -14.80
N SER A 410 2.01 -18.22 -13.72
CA SER A 410 3.14 -19.16 -13.56
C SER A 410 2.72 -20.63 -13.46
N THR A 411 1.48 -20.93 -13.10
CA THR A 411 0.98 -22.30 -12.98
C THR A 411 0.66 -22.86 -14.36
N PHE A 412 -0.19 -22.16 -15.14
CA PHE A 412 -0.52 -22.56 -16.50
C PHE A 412 0.67 -22.49 -17.46
N ILE A 413 1.48 -21.41 -17.41
CA ILE A 413 2.63 -21.24 -18.30
C ILE A 413 3.62 -22.39 -18.12
N ARG A 414 3.98 -22.73 -16.88
CA ARG A 414 4.89 -23.83 -16.55
C ARG A 414 4.34 -25.21 -16.96
N ALA A 415 3.02 -25.41 -16.87
CA ALA A 415 2.40 -26.71 -17.13
C ALA A 415 2.04 -26.95 -18.61
N VAL A 416 1.82 -25.88 -19.39
CA VAL A 416 1.17 -25.98 -20.72
C VAL A 416 1.91 -25.22 -21.83
N ILE A 417 2.50 -24.05 -21.54
CA ILE A 417 3.09 -23.18 -22.58
C ILE A 417 4.62 -23.37 -22.70
N GLN A 418 5.31 -23.43 -21.57
CA GLN A 418 6.77 -23.60 -21.52
C GLN A 418 7.11 -25.09 -21.61
N HIS A 419 7.30 -25.61 -22.81
CA HIS A 419 7.84 -26.96 -23.01
C HIS A 419 9.27 -27.05 -22.47
N PRO A 420 9.73 -28.19 -21.90
CA PRO A 420 11.10 -28.37 -21.42
C PRO A 420 12.21 -28.03 -22.42
N ASP A 421 11.95 -28.17 -23.73
CA ASP A 421 12.89 -27.82 -24.80
C ASP A 421 12.94 -26.31 -25.12
N THR A 422 12.15 -25.49 -24.41
CA THR A 422 12.13 -24.03 -24.56
C THR A 422 13.23 -23.43 -23.69
N PRO A 423 14.25 -22.75 -24.26
CA PRO A 423 15.31 -22.14 -23.45
C PRO A 423 14.75 -21.17 -22.41
N SER A 424 14.98 -21.48 -21.13
CA SER A 424 14.67 -20.59 -20.01
C SER A 424 15.86 -19.68 -19.71
N PHE A 425 15.60 -18.41 -19.41
CA PHE A 425 16.62 -17.45 -19.01
C PHE A 425 16.89 -17.46 -17.48
N GLU A 426 16.32 -18.41 -16.74
CA GLU A 426 16.37 -18.45 -15.27
C GLU A 426 17.09 -19.70 -14.74
N GLU A 427 17.78 -19.55 -13.61
CA GLU A 427 18.44 -20.67 -12.91
C GLU A 427 17.42 -21.74 -12.51
N GLY A 428 17.45 -22.88 -13.20
CA GLY A 428 16.63 -24.06 -12.86
C GLY A 428 15.57 -24.47 -13.88
N GLY A 429 15.46 -23.80 -15.04
CA GLY A 429 14.65 -24.29 -16.17
C GLY A 429 13.24 -23.70 -16.29
N TRP A 430 12.74 -23.03 -15.25
CA TRP A 430 11.33 -22.63 -15.14
C TRP A 430 11.15 -21.12 -15.26
N TRP A 431 10.09 -20.69 -15.94
CA TRP A 431 9.66 -19.29 -16.01
C TRP A 431 9.07 -18.81 -14.68
N LEU A 432 9.51 -17.65 -14.20
CA LEU A 432 8.89 -16.92 -13.11
C LEU A 432 8.33 -15.56 -13.59
N PRO A 433 7.29 -15.04 -12.94
CA PRO A 433 6.81 -13.69 -13.20
C PRO A 433 7.80 -12.65 -12.66
N PHE A 434 7.95 -11.53 -13.38
CA PHE A 434 8.84 -10.43 -12.98
C PHE A 434 8.48 -9.84 -11.61
N PHE A 435 7.20 -9.82 -11.25
CA PHE A 435 6.74 -9.45 -9.92
C PHE A 435 6.36 -10.70 -9.10
N PRO A 436 6.80 -10.84 -7.83
CA PRO A 436 6.50 -12.00 -7.01
C PRO A 436 4.98 -12.18 -6.82
N GLU A 437 4.49 -13.41 -6.99
CA GLU A 437 3.05 -13.67 -6.95
C GLU A 437 2.43 -13.38 -5.57
N PRO A 438 1.30 -12.63 -5.52
CA PRO A 438 0.53 -12.47 -4.31
C PRO A 438 -0.18 -13.78 -3.88
N PRO A 439 -0.35 -14.03 -2.57
CA PRO A 439 -0.90 -15.27 -2.02
C PRO A 439 -2.43 -15.35 -2.11
N PHE A 440 -2.99 -15.21 -3.31
CA PHE A 440 -4.43 -15.31 -3.56
C PHE A 440 -4.73 -15.57 -5.06
N PRO A 441 -5.91 -16.13 -5.40
CA PRO A 441 -6.32 -16.45 -6.76
C PRO A 441 -6.22 -15.29 -7.78
N SER A 442 -6.12 -15.64 -9.06
CA SER A 442 -5.89 -14.67 -10.14
C SER A 442 -7.16 -13.89 -10.50
N PHE A 443 -8.21 -14.55 -10.96
CA PHE A 443 -9.36 -13.84 -11.54
C PHE A 443 -10.21 -13.10 -10.49
N PHE A 444 -10.55 -11.81 -10.64
CA PHE A 444 -9.97 -10.80 -11.53
C PHE A 444 -8.99 -9.89 -10.76
N SER A 445 -8.30 -8.98 -11.46
CA SER A 445 -7.20 -8.19 -10.91
C SER A 445 -7.66 -7.18 -9.85
N GLY A 446 -7.23 -7.37 -8.60
CA GLY A 446 -7.58 -6.49 -7.48
C GLY A 446 -7.00 -5.08 -7.61
N HIS A 447 -5.84 -4.94 -8.27
CA HIS A 447 -5.23 -3.64 -8.57
C HIS A 447 -6.10 -2.86 -9.57
N ALA A 448 -6.47 -3.50 -10.69
CA ALA A 448 -7.34 -2.92 -11.70
C ALA A 448 -8.73 -2.54 -11.15
N THR A 449 -9.30 -3.39 -10.27
CA THR A 449 -10.62 -3.14 -9.68
C THR A 449 -10.61 -1.92 -8.76
N GLN A 450 -9.63 -1.86 -7.85
CA GLN A 450 -9.58 -0.77 -6.87
C GLN A 450 -9.16 0.56 -7.51
N SER A 451 -8.27 0.52 -8.53
CA SER A 451 -7.86 1.71 -9.26
C SER A 451 -9.00 2.29 -10.11
N ALA A 452 -9.79 1.44 -10.80
CA ALA A 452 -10.98 1.89 -11.52
C ALA A 452 -12.09 2.41 -10.59
N ALA A 453 -12.28 1.81 -9.41
CA ALA A 453 -13.24 2.30 -8.42
C ALA A 453 -12.85 3.69 -7.89
N MET A 454 -11.56 3.89 -7.58
CA MET A 454 -10.99 5.19 -7.20
C MET A 454 -11.12 6.21 -8.34
N ALA A 455 -10.73 5.85 -9.57
CA ALA A 455 -10.79 6.75 -10.72
C ALA A 455 -12.22 7.19 -11.02
N THR A 456 -13.19 6.28 -10.96
CA THR A 456 -14.62 6.58 -11.14
C THR A 456 -15.15 7.59 -10.10
N VAL A 457 -14.69 7.48 -8.86
CA VAL A 457 -15.06 8.43 -7.80
C VAL A 457 -14.39 9.79 -8.00
N LEU A 458 -13.09 9.82 -8.29
CA LEU A 458 -12.35 11.07 -8.44
C LEU A 458 -12.76 11.83 -9.71
N THR A 459 -13.00 11.14 -10.83
CA THR A 459 -13.56 11.72 -12.06
C THR A 459 -14.89 12.43 -11.80
N ASP A 460 -15.81 11.84 -11.04
CA ASP A 460 -17.10 12.47 -10.68
C ASP A 460 -16.94 13.72 -9.79
N LEU A 461 -15.92 13.73 -8.92
CA LEU A 461 -15.66 14.83 -7.98
C LEU A 461 -14.82 15.98 -8.57
N TYR A 462 -14.04 15.72 -9.62
CA TYR A 462 -12.99 16.61 -10.12
C TYR A 462 -12.95 16.77 -11.65
N GLY A 463 -13.73 16.00 -12.41
CA GLY A 463 -13.78 16.00 -13.87
C GLY A 463 -12.93 14.91 -14.53
N ASP A 464 -13.23 14.60 -15.80
CA ASP A 464 -12.50 13.60 -16.60
C ASP A 464 -11.05 14.01 -16.88
N HIS A 465 -10.82 15.27 -17.25
CA HIS A 465 -9.51 15.81 -17.63
C HIS A 465 -8.80 16.48 -16.44
N PHE A 466 -8.48 15.67 -15.43
CA PHE A 466 -7.80 16.13 -14.23
C PHE A 466 -6.34 15.67 -14.18
N SER A 467 -5.41 16.57 -14.53
CA SER A 467 -3.98 16.24 -14.47
C SER A 467 -3.45 16.29 -13.04
N PHE A 468 -2.64 15.33 -12.62
CA PHE A 468 -2.01 15.31 -11.29
C PHE A 468 -0.65 14.61 -11.32
N THR A 469 0.14 14.84 -10.27
CA THR A 469 1.39 14.11 -10.03
C THR A 469 1.19 13.14 -8.87
N ASP A 470 1.38 11.87 -9.15
CA ASP A 470 1.45 10.78 -8.19
C ASP A 470 2.85 10.73 -7.58
N ASN A 471 2.91 10.95 -6.26
CA ASN A 471 4.12 10.92 -5.47
C ASN A 471 4.12 9.78 -4.42
N THR A 472 3.27 8.75 -4.59
CA THR A 472 3.00 7.73 -3.55
C THR A 472 4.26 7.02 -3.05
N HIS A 473 5.21 6.75 -3.96
CA HIS A 473 6.49 6.12 -3.66
C HIS A 473 7.68 7.09 -3.68
N ALA A 474 7.46 8.39 -3.82
CA ALA A 474 8.53 9.39 -3.85
C ALA A 474 9.41 9.32 -2.59
N GLY A 475 10.73 9.30 -2.77
CA GLY A 475 11.70 9.19 -1.68
C GLY A 475 11.86 7.77 -1.08
N ARG A 476 11.20 6.74 -1.62
CA ARG A 476 11.48 5.34 -1.29
C ARG A 476 12.86 4.94 -1.80
N ALA A 477 13.57 4.09 -1.05
CA ALA A 477 14.86 3.56 -1.47
C ALA A 477 14.76 2.82 -2.82
N PRO A 478 15.75 2.93 -3.73
CA PRO A 478 15.72 2.27 -5.02
C PRO A 478 15.53 0.75 -4.90
N LYS A 479 14.75 0.18 -5.82
CA LYS A 479 14.54 -1.28 -5.89
C LYS A 479 15.39 -1.86 -7.02
N TRP A 480 16.28 -2.79 -6.68
CA TRP A 480 17.10 -3.49 -7.65
C TRP A 480 16.26 -4.48 -8.46
N TYR A 481 16.54 -4.57 -9.76
CA TYR A 481 15.96 -5.54 -10.68
C TYR A 481 16.96 -5.95 -11.76
N THR A 482 16.76 -7.13 -12.37
CA THR A 482 17.54 -7.57 -13.53
C THR A 482 16.87 -7.07 -14.81
N SER A 483 17.65 -6.45 -15.71
CA SER A 483 17.20 -5.97 -17.01
C SER A 483 16.88 -7.13 -17.98
N GLN A 484 16.53 -6.82 -19.23
CA GLN A 484 16.38 -7.83 -20.28
C GLN A 484 17.75 -8.33 -20.81
N GLN A 485 18.84 -7.64 -20.47
CA GLN A 485 20.22 -7.90 -20.87
C GLN A 485 21.06 -8.47 -19.71
N ASP A 486 20.41 -9.03 -18.69
CA ASP A 486 21.01 -9.55 -17.46
C ASP A 486 21.85 -8.54 -16.65
N GLU A 487 21.57 -7.25 -16.81
CA GLU A 487 22.21 -6.17 -16.05
C GLU A 487 21.45 -5.87 -14.75
N TYR A 488 22.17 -5.67 -13.65
CA TYR A 488 21.59 -5.19 -12.39
C TYR A 488 21.28 -3.70 -12.47
N LYS A 489 20.00 -3.34 -12.54
CA LYS A 489 19.52 -1.95 -12.61
C LYS A 489 18.74 -1.56 -11.35
N GLN A 490 18.58 -0.25 -11.14
CA GLN A 490 17.80 0.31 -10.04
C GLN A 490 16.56 0.99 -10.60
N ALA A 491 15.38 0.62 -10.10
CA ALA A 491 14.19 1.43 -10.27
C ALA A 491 14.23 2.57 -9.25
N LEU A 492 14.30 3.80 -9.77
CA LEU A 492 14.17 5.02 -8.97
C LEU A 492 12.68 5.36 -8.85
N PHE A 493 12.17 5.51 -7.62
CA PHE A 493 10.77 5.88 -7.39
C PHE A 493 10.55 7.39 -7.61
N THR A 494 10.69 7.83 -8.86
CA THR A 494 10.40 9.19 -9.32
C THR A 494 8.88 9.44 -9.44
N PRO A 495 8.36 10.61 -9.05
CA PRO A 495 6.93 10.91 -9.18
C PRO A 495 6.44 10.79 -10.64
N ARG A 496 5.30 10.14 -10.84
CA ARG A 496 4.66 9.98 -12.15
C ARG A 496 3.59 11.04 -12.34
N SER A 497 3.38 11.52 -13.55
CA SER A 497 2.31 12.51 -13.83
C SER A 497 1.34 11.97 -14.87
N TYR A 498 0.05 12.20 -14.63
CA TYR A 498 -1.05 11.74 -15.47
C TYR A 498 -1.95 12.91 -15.83
N THR A 499 -2.69 12.78 -16.93
CA THR A 499 -3.68 13.74 -17.42
C THR A 499 -5.10 13.44 -16.95
N SER A 500 -5.37 12.22 -16.47
CA SER A 500 -6.64 11.80 -15.87
C SER A 500 -6.44 10.68 -14.82
N PHE A 501 -7.43 10.48 -13.95
CA PHE A 501 -7.40 9.34 -13.00
C PHE A 501 -7.53 7.99 -13.70
N TRP A 502 -8.21 7.94 -14.85
CA TRP A 502 -8.36 6.73 -15.65
C TRP A 502 -7.05 6.30 -16.31
N GLU A 503 -6.21 7.23 -16.74
CA GLU A 503 -4.86 6.93 -17.24
C GLU A 503 -4.02 6.20 -16.19
N ALA A 504 -3.99 6.70 -14.95
CA ALA A 504 -3.34 6.02 -13.83
C ALA A 504 -3.97 4.65 -13.52
N ALA A 505 -5.30 4.53 -13.61
CA ALA A 505 -5.98 3.25 -13.39
C ALA A 505 -5.66 2.20 -14.48
N HIS A 506 -5.55 2.62 -15.74
CA HIS A 506 -5.15 1.78 -16.86
C HIS A 506 -3.67 1.36 -16.75
N GLU A 507 -2.76 2.27 -16.39
CA GLU A 507 -1.35 1.92 -16.14
C GLU A 507 -1.21 0.93 -14.97
N CYS A 508 -1.93 1.18 -13.87
CA CYS A 508 -2.01 0.28 -12.72
C CYS A 508 -2.49 -1.13 -13.12
N ALA A 509 -3.48 -1.23 -14.02
CA ALA A 509 -3.97 -2.50 -14.53
C ALA A 509 -2.93 -3.19 -15.44
N GLU A 510 -2.40 -2.49 -16.45
CA GLU A 510 -1.40 -3.03 -17.38
C GLU A 510 -0.13 -3.50 -16.66
N SER A 511 0.27 -2.82 -15.57
CA SER A 511 1.39 -3.23 -14.71
C SER A 511 1.29 -4.67 -14.21
N ARG A 512 0.07 -5.25 -14.12
CA ARG A 512 -0.10 -6.62 -13.63
C ARG A 512 0.08 -7.68 -14.72
N LEU A 513 -0.19 -7.32 -15.98
CA LEU A 513 0.20 -8.12 -17.14
C LEU A 513 1.72 -8.06 -17.33
N MET A 514 2.30 -6.85 -17.30
CA MET A 514 3.74 -6.65 -17.40
C MET A 514 4.50 -7.34 -16.25
N GLY A 515 3.93 -7.37 -15.05
CA GLY A 515 4.49 -8.09 -13.91
C GLY A 515 4.39 -9.62 -13.99
N GLY A 516 3.67 -10.18 -14.98
CA GLY A 516 3.54 -11.63 -15.19
C GLY A 516 2.47 -12.32 -14.33
N ILE A 517 1.61 -11.58 -13.64
CA ILE A 517 0.81 -12.12 -12.52
C ILE A 517 -0.71 -12.04 -12.70
N HIS A 518 -1.18 -11.37 -13.75
CA HIS A 518 -2.56 -11.36 -14.21
C HIS A 518 -2.58 -11.39 -15.74
N THR A 519 -3.62 -11.98 -16.34
CA THR A 519 -3.88 -11.91 -17.78
C THR A 519 -4.37 -10.51 -18.18
N ARG A 520 -4.51 -10.21 -19.47
CA ARG A 520 -5.15 -8.96 -19.93
C ARG A 520 -6.63 -8.98 -19.55
N TYR A 521 -7.30 -10.12 -19.76
CA TYR A 521 -8.69 -10.35 -19.36
C TYR A 521 -8.95 -10.13 -17.85
N ASP A 522 -8.08 -10.64 -16.97
CA ASP A 522 -8.13 -10.39 -15.52
C ASP A 522 -8.15 -8.88 -15.19
N ASN A 523 -7.40 -8.09 -15.95
CA ASN A 523 -7.28 -6.64 -15.76
C ASN A 523 -8.49 -5.89 -16.33
N GLU A 524 -8.93 -6.22 -17.54
CA GLU A 524 -10.08 -5.59 -18.20
C GLU A 524 -11.39 -5.82 -17.44
N VAL A 525 -11.65 -7.05 -16.99
CA VAL A 525 -12.80 -7.34 -16.10
C VAL A 525 -12.70 -6.54 -14.80
N GLY A 526 -11.50 -6.47 -14.20
CA GLY A 526 -11.27 -5.66 -13.00
C GLY A 526 -11.62 -4.19 -13.21
N LEU A 527 -11.18 -3.57 -14.32
CA LEU A 527 -11.51 -2.18 -14.66
C LEU A 527 -13.02 -1.97 -14.83
N VAL A 528 -13.72 -2.92 -15.46
CA VAL A 528 -15.18 -2.87 -15.66
C VAL A 528 -15.94 -2.98 -14.35
N GLU A 529 -15.60 -3.94 -13.48
CA GLU A 529 -16.26 -4.09 -12.17
C GLU A 529 -15.94 -2.92 -11.23
N GLY A 530 -14.69 -2.44 -11.22
CA GLY A 530 -14.32 -1.25 -10.47
C GLY A 530 -15.14 -0.01 -10.87
N ARG A 531 -15.43 0.15 -12.17
CA ARG A 531 -16.30 1.23 -12.67
C ARG A 531 -17.71 1.14 -12.08
N LYS A 532 -18.33 -0.05 -12.09
CA LYS A 532 -19.68 -0.27 -11.51
C LYS A 532 -19.70 0.05 -10.01
N ILE A 533 -18.68 -0.40 -9.29
CA ILE A 533 -18.53 -0.21 -7.84
C ILE A 533 -18.40 1.27 -7.47
N GLY A 534 -17.56 2.01 -8.19
CA GLY A 534 -17.45 3.47 -8.05
C GLY A 534 -18.77 4.17 -8.37
N GLN A 535 -19.45 3.80 -9.46
CA GLN A 535 -20.74 4.39 -9.83
C GLN A 535 -21.83 4.19 -8.76
N HIS A 536 -21.88 3.04 -8.09
CA HIS A 536 -22.81 2.82 -6.98
C HIS A 536 -22.54 3.73 -5.78
N ILE A 537 -21.27 4.01 -5.46
CA ILE A 537 -20.89 4.97 -4.42
C ILE A 537 -21.22 6.42 -4.84
N ASN A 538 -21.05 6.74 -6.12
CA ASN A 538 -21.42 8.05 -6.68
C ASN A 538 -22.93 8.31 -6.58
N ARG A 539 -23.76 7.27 -6.73
CA ARG A 539 -25.23 7.34 -6.69
C ARG A 539 -25.84 7.53 -5.29
N LEU A 540 -25.06 7.41 -4.21
CA LEU A 540 -25.55 7.77 -2.87
C LEU A 540 -25.96 9.26 -2.84
N HIS A 541 -26.99 9.61 -2.08
CA HIS A 541 -27.51 10.97 -1.99
C HIS A 541 -26.63 11.82 -1.06
N TRP A 542 -25.61 12.44 -1.64
CA TRP A 542 -24.59 13.26 -0.93
C TRP A 542 -25.01 14.72 -0.67
N LYS A 543 -26.05 15.21 -1.33
CA LYS A 543 -26.56 16.60 -1.31
C LYS A 543 -28.08 16.64 -1.27
#